data_AF-A0A5D4JQK8-F1
#
_entry.id   AF-A0A5D4JQK8-F1
#
_cell.length_a   1.000
_cell.length_b   1.000
_cell.length_c   1.000
_cell.angle_alpha   90.00
_cell.angle_beta   90.00
_cell.angle_gamma   90.00
#
_symmetry.space_group_name_H-M   'P 1'
#
loop_
_entity.id
_entity.type
_entity.pdbx_description
1 polymer ?
#
loop_
_entity_poly.entity_id
_entity_poly.type
_entity_poly.pdbx_seq_one_letter_code
_entity_poly.pdbx_strand_id
1 'polypeptide(L)'
;MVLTARILRAALARPAVLMAVSPGATEARLCLERELRQRGWPMAEGPAEANVLAMVGNPDPDDSRWTEGLWAAVPAPKARFHLVASRNAGTALDEVATALLRVPPMSATPVAPDPPHHSPGTSPEVPPPEKQHASEDHAGHGRDFTNDEAMPRNHHGAADERDFQPQHAVIDGRDEETQHPDDAERREHAGHGLPSSHGAPEGSDVHGGHTGHDMGMEVAGLPMADRSDDRDGLRLDQLHVSLGPALLDWPAGLILHLSLQGDVIQRAHVEQTRVRTGSVPPFWDEPWLRAASGEQVSRGQAARRLCAAHLDSVGRLLAVAGWQAEARRARVARDVALAGRSADDVVAALRPLVRRVGRSRTLRWLTFGLGELGTEAAASAGLSGPALAAGGDVWDRLALWIEEAARSAALCDKTEPLDSARQHDGPRGIVGGDVPPSQALLDVLPRLLEGAEFAGARLIVASLDPDLDELVSSSVGGRAPHG
;
A
#
# COMPACT_ATOMS: atom_id res chain seq x y z
N MET A 1 -2.49 -35.19 18.97
CA MET A 1 -1.15 -34.56 18.99
C MET A 1 -0.37 -34.74 17.68
N VAL A 2 -0.22 -35.95 17.12
CA VAL A 2 0.58 -36.18 15.88
C VAL A 2 0.01 -35.49 14.63
N LEU A 3 -1.31 -35.48 14.44
CA LEU A 3 -1.95 -34.83 13.29
C LEU A 3 -1.80 -33.29 13.33
N THR A 4 -2.00 -32.68 14.51
CA THR A 4 -1.83 -31.24 14.72
C THR A 4 -0.39 -30.79 14.43
N ALA A 5 0.60 -31.55 14.90
CA ALA A 5 2.01 -31.25 14.61
C ALA A 5 2.36 -31.41 13.12
N ARG A 6 1.75 -32.38 12.42
CA ARG A 6 1.92 -32.55 10.96
C ARG A 6 1.25 -31.44 10.16
N ILE A 7 0.05 -31.01 10.53
CA ILE A 7 -0.66 -29.90 9.90
C ILE A 7 0.11 -28.60 10.13
N LEU A 8 0.57 -28.35 11.35
CA LEU A 8 1.37 -27.15 11.68
C LEU A 8 2.70 -27.14 10.92
N ARG A 9 3.38 -28.29 10.81
CA ARG A 9 4.61 -28.41 9.99
C ARG A 9 4.33 -28.20 8.49
N ALA A 10 3.20 -28.69 7.98
CA ALA A 10 2.80 -28.47 6.59
C ALA A 10 2.45 -26.99 6.33
N ALA A 11 1.71 -26.35 7.23
CA ALA A 11 1.36 -24.92 7.15
C ALA A 11 2.61 -24.03 7.24
N LEU A 12 3.59 -24.40 8.06
CA LEU A 12 4.87 -23.69 8.22
C LEU A 12 5.96 -24.15 7.25
N ALA A 13 5.65 -24.96 6.24
CA ALA A 13 6.63 -25.33 5.22
C ALA A 13 7.03 -24.13 4.34
N ARG A 14 6.13 -23.14 4.20
CA ARG A 14 6.33 -21.90 3.45
C ARG A 14 5.78 -20.72 4.26
N PRO A 15 6.44 -20.33 5.36
CA PRO A 15 5.99 -19.26 6.24
C PRO A 15 5.80 -17.96 5.46
N ALA A 16 4.68 -17.27 5.71
CA ALA A 16 4.45 -15.93 5.17
C ALA A 16 5.29 -14.90 5.95
N VAL A 17 6.03 -14.07 5.22
CA VAL A 17 6.96 -13.09 5.80
C VAL A 17 6.44 -11.68 5.58
N LEU A 18 6.17 -10.97 6.67
CA LEU A 18 5.93 -9.53 6.67
C LEU A 18 7.29 -8.82 6.82
N MET A 19 7.62 -7.92 5.90
CA MET A 19 8.84 -7.13 5.97
C MET A 19 8.54 -5.72 6.50
N ALA A 20 9.27 -5.33 7.55
CA ALA A 20 9.30 -3.97 8.08
C ALA A 20 10.66 -3.37 7.68
N VAL A 21 10.68 -2.63 6.58
CA VAL A 21 11.92 -2.10 5.98
C VAL A 21 12.15 -0.65 6.40
N SER A 22 13.29 -0.39 7.02
CA SER A 22 13.75 0.96 7.33
C SER A 22 14.43 1.61 6.13
N PRO A 23 14.33 2.95 5.98
CA PRO A 23 15.22 3.70 5.10
C PRO A 23 16.70 3.34 5.32
N GLY A 24 17.46 3.28 4.22
CA GLY A 24 18.86 2.85 4.13
C GLY A 24 19.06 1.34 3.98
N ALA A 25 17.98 0.55 3.93
CA ALA A 25 18.05 -0.91 3.93
C ALA A 25 17.77 -1.57 2.58
N THR A 26 17.76 -0.81 1.49
CA THR A 26 17.38 -1.28 0.15
C THR A 26 18.14 -2.54 -0.27
N GLU A 27 19.46 -2.60 -0.12
CA GLU A 27 20.24 -3.80 -0.50
C GLU A 27 19.80 -5.04 0.29
N ALA A 28 19.59 -4.90 1.60
CA ALA A 28 19.15 -6.00 2.46
C ALA A 28 17.72 -6.45 2.13
N ARG A 29 16.81 -5.51 1.82
CA ARG A 29 15.45 -5.80 1.32
C ARG A 29 15.51 -6.62 0.04
N LEU A 30 16.26 -6.17 -0.97
CA LEU A 30 16.34 -6.84 -2.26
C LEU A 30 16.93 -8.25 -2.14
N CYS A 31 17.93 -8.43 -1.27
CA CYS A 31 18.50 -9.75 -0.97
C CYS A 31 17.45 -10.67 -0.34
N LEU A 32 16.73 -10.19 0.67
CA LEU A 32 15.68 -10.96 1.34
C LEU A 32 14.54 -11.34 0.39
N GLU A 33 14.06 -10.40 -0.43
CA GLU A 33 13.05 -10.69 -1.46
C GLU A 33 13.49 -11.80 -2.43
N ARG A 34 14.76 -11.78 -2.84
CA ARG A 34 15.33 -12.82 -3.71
C ARG A 34 15.37 -14.17 -3.02
N GLU A 35 15.85 -14.24 -1.79
CA GLU A 35 15.90 -15.46 -0.98
C GLU A 35 14.50 -16.05 -0.76
N LEU A 36 13.52 -15.22 -0.36
CA LEU A 36 12.13 -15.64 -0.21
C LEU A 36 11.58 -16.22 -1.51
N ARG A 37 11.85 -15.57 -2.64
CA ARG A 37 11.39 -16.05 -3.95
C ARG A 37 12.01 -17.37 -4.35
N GLN A 38 13.31 -17.56 -4.10
CA GLN A 38 14.03 -18.81 -4.39
C GLN A 38 13.52 -19.98 -3.52
N ARG A 39 13.19 -19.70 -2.26
CA ARG A 39 12.57 -20.66 -1.32
C ARG A 39 11.07 -20.88 -1.57
N GLY A 40 10.46 -20.01 -2.37
CA GLY A 40 9.01 -19.99 -2.59
C GLY A 40 8.22 -19.52 -1.37
N TRP A 41 8.83 -18.80 -0.43
CA TRP A 41 8.11 -18.26 0.72
C TRP A 41 7.29 -17.03 0.30
N PRO A 42 6.00 -16.94 0.66
CA PRO A 42 5.17 -15.79 0.32
C PRO A 42 5.54 -14.57 1.18
N MET A 43 5.36 -13.38 0.61
CA MET A 43 5.35 -12.14 1.38
C MET A 43 3.92 -11.90 1.87
N ALA A 44 3.76 -11.54 3.14
CA ALA A 44 2.47 -11.22 3.72
C ALA A 44 2.06 -9.79 3.35
N GLU A 45 0.77 -9.56 3.07
CA GLU A 45 0.25 -8.21 2.81
C GLU A 45 0.03 -7.40 4.10
N GLY A 46 -0.13 -8.10 5.23
CA GLY A 46 -0.28 -7.51 6.55
C GLY A 46 0.03 -8.49 7.69
N PRO A 47 0.00 -8.01 8.94
CA PRO A 47 0.40 -8.80 10.11
C PRO A 47 -0.48 -10.03 10.35
N ALA A 48 -1.78 -9.96 10.02
CA ALA A 48 -2.72 -11.06 10.21
C ALA A 48 -2.41 -12.31 9.37
N GLU A 49 -1.73 -12.14 8.24
CA GLU A 49 -1.34 -13.23 7.33
C GLU A 49 0.06 -13.78 7.64
N ALA A 50 0.85 -13.05 8.44
CA ALA A 50 2.25 -13.34 8.64
C ALA A 50 2.47 -14.46 9.66
N ASN A 51 3.55 -15.21 9.45
CA ASN A 51 4.15 -16.08 10.46
C ASN A 51 5.51 -15.53 10.90
N VAL A 52 6.16 -14.74 10.05
CA VAL A 52 7.46 -14.15 10.31
C VAL A 52 7.39 -12.64 10.15
N LEU A 53 7.87 -11.90 11.15
CA LEU A 53 8.17 -10.48 11.02
C LEU A 53 9.68 -10.31 10.79
N ALA A 54 10.06 -9.84 9.60
CA ALA A 54 11.43 -9.50 9.25
C ALA A 54 11.63 -7.99 9.38
N MET A 55 12.37 -7.56 10.40
CA MET A 55 12.82 -6.17 10.50
C MET A 55 14.08 -6.04 9.64
N VAL A 56 14.09 -5.12 8.68
CA VAL A 56 15.18 -4.98 7.70
C VAL A 56 15.75 -3.57 7.78
N GLY A 57 17.05 -3.44 8.01
CA GLY A 57 17.71 -2.15 8.22
C GLY A 57 18.03 -1.86 9.68
N ASN A 58 18.27 -0.60 10.01
CA ASN A 58 18.62 -0.18 11.37
C ASN A 58 17.66 0.92 11.86
N PRO A 59 16.43 0.54 12.26
CA PRO A 59 15.46 1.52 12.78
C PRO A 59 16.01 2.19 14.04
N ASP A 60 15.56 3.41 14.32
CA ASP A 60 15.85 4.07 15.58
C ASP A 60 15.27 3.23 16.74
N PRO A 61 16.07 2.78 17.73
CA PRO A 61 15.54 2.02 18.88
C PRO A 61 14.47 2.78 19.67
N ASP A 62 14.49 4.11 19.63
CA ASP A 62 13.51 4.96 20.32
C ASP A 62 12.16 5.00 19.58
N ASP A 63 12.13 4.54 18.32
CA ASP A 63 10.93 4.42 17.47
C ASP A 63 10.46 2.96 17.35
N SER A 64 10.48 2.23 18.47
CA SER A 64 10.08 0.80 18.53
C SER A 64 8.57 0.57 18.61
N ARG A 65 7.76 1.61 18.86
CA ARG A 65 6.32 1.46 19.11
C ARG A 65 5.58 0.81 17.93
N TRP A 66 5.89 1.21 16.70
CA TRP A 66 5.20 0.67 15.53
C TRP A 66 5.66 -0.76 15.19
N THR A 67 6.94 -1.10 15.39
CA THR A 67 7.44 -2.47 15.18
C THR A 67 6.90 -3.45 16.21
N GLU A 68 6.80 -3.04 17.47
CA GLU A 68 6.15 -3.84 18.53
C GLU A 68 4.64 -3.98 18.28
N GLY A 69 3.97 -2.93 17.78
CA GLY A 69 2.58 -2.99 17.35
C GLY A 69 2.33 -4.01 16.23
N LEU A 70 3.19 -4.00 15.19
CA LEU A 70 3.16 -5.01 14.13
C LEU A 70 3.36 -6.41 14.69
N TRP A 71 4.37 -6.60 15.54
CA TRP A 71 4.65 -7.89 16.16
C TRP A 71 3.48 -8.40 16.99
N ALA A 72 2.81 -7.54 17.75
CA ALA A 72 1.63 -7.89 18.53
C ALA A 72 0.48 -8.38 17.63
N ALA A 73 0.29 -7.75 16.47
CA ALA A 73 -0.75 -8.09 15.50
C ALA A 73 -0.49 -9.40 14.71
N VAL A 74 0.75 -9.90 14.68
CA VAL A 74 1.05 -11.20 14.06
C VAL A 74 0.44 -12.34 14.92
N PRO A 75 -0.32 -13.29 14.33
CA PRO A 75 -0.89 -14.42 15.07
C PRO A 75 0.16 -15.51 15.36
N ALA A 76 -0.03 -16.28 16.44
CA ALA A 76 0.79 -17.46 16.69
C ALA A 76 0.38 -18.63 15.77
N PRO A 77 1.31 -19.51 15.34
CA PRO A 77 2.75 -19.50 15.61
C PRO A 77 3.48 -18.39 14.84
N LYS A 78 4.31 -17.61 15.56
CA LYS A 78 5.07 -16.50 14.99
C LYS A 78 6.52 -16.48 15.44
N ALA A 79 7.37 -15.93 14.58
CA ALA A 79 8.77 -15.65 14.87
C ALA A 79 9.18 -14.31 14.26
N ARG A 80 10.25 -13.70 14.78
CA ARG A 80 10.81 -12.46 14.22
C ARG A 80 12.31 -12.54 14.14
N PHE A 81 12.91 -11.85 13.17
CA PHE A 81 14.35 -11.67 13.07
C PHE A 81 14.68 -10.26 12.60
N HIS A 82 15.94 -9.86 12.78
CA HIS A 82 16.47 -8.57 12.38
C HIS A 82 17.59 -8.75 11.36
N LEU A 83 17.44 -8.14 10.19
CA LEU A 83 18.40 -8.21 9.08
C LEU A 83 19.02 -6.84 8.84
N VAL A 84 20.24 -6.64 9.34
CA VAL A 84 21.00 -5.40 9.11
C VAL A 84 21.84 -5.47 7.82
N ALA A 85 22.34 -6.67 7.47
CA ALA A 85 23.26 -6.85 6.34
C ALA A 85 22.73 -7.87 5.33
N SER A 86 22.80 -7.52 4.03
CA SER A 86 22.31 -8.33 2.91
C SER A 86 22.81 -9.78 2.91
N ARG A 87 24.10 -9.99 3.17
CA ARG A 87 24.75 -11.31 3.18
C ARG A 87 24.17 -12.35 4.14
N ASN A 88 23.38 -11.93 5.15
CA ASN A 88 22.88 -12.82 6.20
C ASN A 88 21.44 -13.32 5.96
N ALA A 89 20.79 -12.93 4.85
CA ALA A 89 19.38 -13.22 4.61
C ALA A 89 19.05 -14.73 4.63
N GLY A 90 19.85 -15.57 3.95
CA GLY A 90 19.64 -17.02 3.92
C GLY A 90 19.74 -17.66 5.30
N THR A 91 20.82 -17.37 6.04
CA THR A 91 21.02 -17.89 7.41
C THR A 91 19.89 -17.47 8.36
N ALA A 92 19.46 -16.20 8.30
CA ALA A 92 18.36 -15.71 9.12
C ALA A 92 17.04 -16.44 8.83
N LEU A 93 16.77 -16.79 7.57
CA LEU A 93 15.59 -17.58 7.19
C LEU A 93 15.67 -19.04 7.68
N ASP A 94 16.85 -19.64 7.71
CA ASP A 94 17.03 -21.01 8.23
C ASP A 94 16.85 -21.05 9.75
N GLU A 95 17.38 -20.05 10.46
CA GLU A 95 17.21 -19.88 11.90
C GLU A 95 15.74 -19.65 12.28
N VAL A 96 15.04 -18.76 11.55
CA VAL A 96 13.63 -18.46 11.84
C VAL A 96 12.70 -19.64 11.52
N ALA A 97 12.97 -20.41 10.46
CA ALA A 97 12.26 -21.66 10.19
C ALA A 97 12.40 -22.65 11.35
N THR A 98 13.62 -22.78 11.88
CA THR A 98 13.90 -23.66 13.02
C THR A 98 13.18 -23.17 14.28
N ALA A 99 13.15 -21.85 14.52
CA ALA A 99 12.45 -21.26 15.66
C ALA A 99 10.92 -21.47 15.59
N LEU A 100 10.31 -21.28 14.41
CA LEU A 100 8.88 -21.51 14.19
C LEU A 100 8.44 -22.95 14.51
N LEU A 101 9.30 -23.92 14.23
CA LEU A 101 9.02 -25.34 14.47
C LEU A 101 9.29 -25.78 15.92
N ARG A 102 9.94 -24.94 16.74
CA ARG A 102 10.23 -25.21 18.16
C ARG A 102 9.10 -24.82 19.10
N VAL A 103 8.00 -24.24 18.61
CA VAL A 103 6.84 -23.88 19.44
C VAL A 103 6.32 -25.14 20.14
N PRO A 104 6.36 -25.22 21.49
CA PRO A 104 5.84 -26.38 22.21
C PRO A 104 4.33 -26.51 21.95
N PRO A 105 3.76 -27.73 22.01
CA PRO A 105 2.31 -27.90 21.90
C PRO A 105 1.65 -26.97 22.92
N MET A 106 0.66 -26.18 22.48
CA MET A 106 -0.06 -25.24 23.34
C MET A 106 -0.43 -25.96 24.64
N SER A 107 0.21 -25.57 25.74
CA SER A 107 -0.38 -25.80 27.05
C SER A 107 -1.67 -25.01 27.02
N ALA A 108 -2.80 -25.70 26.86
CA ALA A 108 -4.09 -25.15 27.19
C ALA A 108 -4.07 -24.88 28.70
N THR A 109 -3.53 -23.73 29.10
CA THR A 109 -3.82 -23.17 30.41
C THR A 109 -5.27 -22.70 30.27
N PRO A 110 -6.24 -23.31 30.98
CA PRO A 110 -7.58 -22.77 30.98
C PRO A 110 -7.47 -21.36 31.56
N VAL A 111 -7.94 -20.38 30.79
CA VAL A 111 -8.22 -19.04 31.32
C VAL A 111 -9.22 -19.26 32.45
N ALA A 112 -8.76 -19.13 33.69
CA ALA A 112 -9.65 -19.14 34.83
C ALA A 112 -10.62 -17.96 34.66
N PRO A 113 -11.93 -18.15 34.86
CA PRO A 113 -12.86 -17.03 34.86
C PRO A 113 -12.47 -16.06 35.99
N ASP A 114 -12.49 -14.76 35.67
CA ASP A 114 -12.21 -13.70 36.63
C ASP A 114 -13.08 -13.85 37.89
N PRO A 115 -12.53 -13.62 39.10
CA PRO A 115 -13.33 -13.62 40.31
C PRO A 115 -14.28 -12.40 40.29
N PRO A 116 -15.52 -12.54 40.81
CA PRO A 116 -16.48 -11.44 40.80
C PRO A 116 -15.97 -10.25 41.62
N HIS A 117 -16.01 -9.07 41.02
CA HIS A 117 -15.71 -7.80 41.66
C HIS A 117 -16.63 -7.57 42.87
N HIS A 118 -16.04 -7.50 44.06
CA HIS A 118 -16.70 -7.02 45.27
C HIS A 118 -16.89 -5.49 45.19
N SER A 119 -18.13 -5.03 45.14
CA SER A 119 -18.48 -3.63 45.42
C SER A 119 -18.42 -3.36 46.93
N PRO A 120 -17.79 -2.28 47.41
CA PRO A 120 -17.88 -1.87 48.80
C PRO A 120 -19.05 -0.89 48.99
N GLY A 121 -19.91 -1.14 49.99
CA GLY A 121 -20.96 -0.20 50.36
C GLY A 121 -21.97 -0.75 51.37
N THR A 122 -21.59 -0.81 52.64
CA THR A 122 -22.48 -0.90 53.81
C THR A 122 -22.84 0.53 54.22
N SER A 123 -24.11 0.94 54.35
CA SER A 123 -25.03 0.80 55.52
C SER A 123 -26.18 1.84 55.36
N PRO A 124 -27.24 1.91 56.19
CA PRO A 124 -27.94 0.89 56.99
C PRO A 124 -29.49 0.89 56.80
N GLU A 125 -30.06 -0.29 56.99
CA GLU A 125 -31.34 -0.65 57.66
C GLU A 125 -32.43 0.43 57.94
N VAL A 126 -33.61 0.24 57.30
CA VAL A 126 -34.95 0.62 57.82
C VAL A 126 -35.95 -0.47 57.40
N PRO A 127 -36.68 -1.15 58.31
CA PRO A 127 -37.68 -2.16 57.97
C PRO A 127 -39.10 -1.53 57.90
N PRO A 128 -40.03 -2.11 57.11
CA PRO A 128 -41.27 -2.65 57.71
C PRO A 128 -41.90 -3.79 56.86
N PRO A 129 -43.13 -4.27 57.16
CA PRO A 129 -43.46 -5.24 58.19
C PRO A 129 -44.07 -6.54 57.62
N GLU A 130 -44.54 -7.39 58.54
CA GLU A 130 -44.87 -8.81 58.44
C GLU A 130 -46.05 -9.23 57.53
N LYS A 131 -45.85 -10.39 56.89
CA LYS A 131 -46.72 -11.56 56.63
C LYS A 131 -48.25 -11.39 56.64
N GLN A 132 -48.92 -12.03 55.67
CA GLN A 132 -49.80 -13.19 55.90
C GLN A 132 -50.44 -13.78 54.60
N HIS A 133 -50.38 -15.13 54.49
CA HIS A 133 -51.32 -16.10 53.86
C HIS A 133 -51.70 -15.97 52.35
N ALA A 134 -51.94 -17.01 51.54
CA ALA A 134 -51.91 -18.48 51.60
C ALA A 134 -52.16 -19.02 50.17
N SER A 135 -51.83 -20.30 49.92
CA SER A 135 -52.40 -21.25 48.92
C SER A 135 -52.33 -20.85 47.42
N GLU A 136 -52.16 -21.71 46.40
CA GLU A 136 -52.44 -23.13 46.23
C GLU A 136 -51.79 -23.60 44.91
N ASP A 137 -51.52 -24.91 44.86
CA ASP A 137 -51.21 -25.82 43.76
C ASP A 137 -51.48 -25.40 42.29
N HIS A 138 -50.57 -25.77 41.39
CA HIS A 138 -50.89 -26.73 40.31
C HIS A 138 -49.64 -27.27 39.59
N ALA A 139 -49.68 -28.58 39.35
CA ALA A 139 -48.67 -29.43 38.76
C ALA A 139 -48.64 -29.39 37.23
N GLY A 140 -47.49 -29.77 36.66
CA GLY A 140 -47.45 -30.87 35.68
C GLY A 140 -47.08 -30.57 34.22
N HIS A 141 -46.10 -31.36 33.75
CA HIS A 141 -45.77 -31.74 32.37
C HIS A 141 -45.00 -30.69 31.52
N GLY A 142 -43.81 -30.94 30.97
CA GLY A 142 -43.16 -32.20 30.58
C GLY A 142 -43.50 -32.55 29.14
N ARG A 143 -42.60 -32.23 28.19
CA ARG A 143 -42.17 -33.08 27.06
C ARG A 143 -41.17 -32.39 26.13
N ASP A 144 -40.09 -33.11 25.89
CA ASP A 144 -39.25 -33.08 24.69
C ASP A 144 -40.09 -33.12 23.40
N PHE A 145 -39.65 -32.39 22.38
CA PHE A 145 -39.56 -32.92 21.02
C PHE A 145 -38.38 -32.27 20.28
N THR A 146 -37.54 -33.16 19.80
CA THR A 146 -36.44 -32.98 18.84
C THR A 146 -36.92 -32.36 17.54
N ASN A 147 -36.12 -31.48 16.93
CA ASN A 147 -36.02 -31.46 15.48
C ASN A 147 -34.58 -31.11 15.05
N ASP A 148 -33.95 -32.11 14.45
CA ASP A 148 -32.91 -31.97 13.46
C ASP A 148 -33.43 -31.12 12.29
N GLU A 149 -32.64 -30.16 11.81
CA GLU A 149 -32.23 -30.20 10.40
C GLU A 149 -30.96 -29.37 10.15
N ALA A 150 -30.01 -30.10 9.58
CA ALA A 150 -28.67 -29.80 9.14
C ALA A 150 -28.67 -29.05 7.79
N MET A 151 -27.95 -27.91 7.68
CA MET A 151 -26.71 -27.71 6.88
C MET A 151 -26.94 -26.95 5.55
N PRO A 152 -25.93 -26.45 4.80
CA PRO A 152 -24.48 -26.43 5.04
C PRO A 152 -23.74 -25.09 4.79
N ARG A 153 -22.48 -25.11 5.24
CA ARG A 153 -21.36 -24.23 4.88
C ARG A 153 -20.82 -24.58 3.49
N ASN A 154 -20.43 -23.59 2.70
CA ASN A 154 -19.64 -23.77 1.47
C ASN A 154 -18.14 -23.82 1.77
N HIS A 155 -17.47 -24.81 1.20
CA HIS A 155 -16.01 -24.92 1.10
C HIS A 155 -15.62 -25.29 -0.34
N HIS A 156 -14.43 -24.83 -0.71
CA HIS A 156 -13.75 -24.93 -1.99
C HIS A 156 -13.61 -26.36 -2.56
N GLY A 157 -13.53 -26.44 -3.89
CA GLY A 157 -13.00 -27.58 -4.63
C GLY A 157 -12.30 -27.13 -5.91
N ALA A 158 -11.01 -27.42 -6.00
CA ALA A 158 -10.20 -27.30 -7.21
C ALA A 158 -10.52 -28.44 -8.19
N ALA A 159 -10.34 -28.19 -9.50
CA ALA A 159 -10.17 -29.24 -10.50
C ALA A 159 -9.31 -28.75 -11.66
N ASP A 160 -8.61 -29.73 -12.23
CA ASP A 160 -7.42 -29.70 -13.05
C ASP A 160 -7.73 -29.67 -14.56
N GLU A 161 -6.71 -29.24 -15.32
CA GLU A 161 -6.43 -29.31 -16.77
C GLU A 161 -7.41 -30.01 -17.74
N ARG A 162 -7.68 -29.36 -18.90
CA ARG A 162 -7.10 -29.74 -20.23
C ARG A 162 -7.57 -28.88 -21.41
N ASP A 163 -6.62 -28.67 -22.33
CA ASP A 163 -6.66 -28.38 -23.78
C ASP A 163 -7.98 -28.02 -24.45
N PHE A 164 -8.02 -26.94 -25.23
CA PHE A 164 -8.53 -26.90 -26.61
C PHE A 164 -8.26 -25.53 -27.29
N GLN A 165 -7.49 -25.56 -28.37
CA GLN A 165 -7.53 -24.62 -29.50
C GLN A 165 -7.27 -25.44 -30.78
N PRO A 166 -7.53 -24.94 -32.00
CA PRO A 166 -8.64 -24.08 -32.49
C PRO A 166 -9.22 -24.64 -33.82
N GLN A 167 -10.28 -24.05 -34.39
CA GLN A 167 -10.49 -23.99 -35.86
C GLN A 167 -11.71 -23.14 -36.32
N HIS A 168 -11.38 -22.15 -37.17
CA HIS A 168 -12.05 -21.52 -38.32
C HIS A 168 -13.54 -21.72 -38.67
N ALA A 169 -14.21 -20.59 -38.93
CA ALA A 169 -15.05 -20.28 -40.13
C ALA A 169 -15.23 -18.73 -40.16
N VAL A 170 -14.57 -17.96 -41.03
CA VAL A 170 -14.96 -17.58 -42.41
C VAL A 170 -16.45 -17.30 -42.58
N ILE A 171 -16.84 -16.02 -42.56
CA ILE A 171 -17.90 -15.46 -43.40
C ILE A 171 -17.40 -14.08 -43.89
N ASP A 172 -17.51 -13.91 -45.21
CA ASP A 172 -17.15 -12.76 -46.03
C ASP A 172 -18.44 -12.07 -46.54
N GLY A 173 -18.38 -10.78 -46.85
CA GLY A 173 -19.46 -9.93 -47.40
C GLY A 173 -19.57 -8.58 -46.66
N ARG A 174 -19.02 -7.43 -47.11
CA ARG A 174 -19.34 -6.58 -48.30
C ARG A 174 -20.84 -6.24 -48.40
N ASP A 175 -21.33 -5.02 -48.60
CA ASP A 175 -20.82 -3.66 -48.87
C ASP A 175 -21.97 -2.64 -48.61
N GLU A 176 -21.67 -1.33 -48.80
CA GLU A 176 -22.57 -0.18 -49.06
C GLU A 176 -23.21 0.51 -47.83
N GLU A 177 -22.80 1.71 -47.40
CA GLU A 177 -22.71 3.04 -48.06
C GLU A 177 -24.09 3.70 -48.25
N THR A 178 -24.41 4.70 -47.41
CA THR A 178 -25.21 5.86 -47.84
C THR A 178 -24.98 7.04 -46.91
N GLN A 179 -24.67 8.19 -47.51
CA GLN A 179 -24.40 9.47 -46.87
C GLN A 179 -25.62 10.41 -46.96
N HIS A 180 -25.63 11.41 -46.05
CA HIS A 180 -26.20 12.77 -46.15
C HIS A 180 -27.73 12.98 -46.05
N PRO A 181 -28.23 14.21 -45.74
CA PRO A 181 -27.73 15.24 -44.80
C PRO A 181 -28.85 16.00 -44.02
N ASP A 182 -28.40 16.90 -43.12
CA ASP A 182 -28.90 18.24 -42.70
C ASP A 182 -30.40 18.56 -42.41
N ASP A 183 -30.60 19.23 -41.26
CA ASP A 183 -31.28 20.53 -41.08
C ASP A 183 -32.17 20.70 -39.81
N ALA A 184 -31.78 21.71 -39.03
CA ALA A 184 -32.59 22.81 -38.48
C ALA A 184 -33.64 22.62 -37.35
N GLU A 185 -33.33 23.34 -36.25
CA GLU A 185 -34.18 24.33 -35.54
C GLU A 185 -35.28 23.95 -34.52
N ARG A 186 -35.04 24.47 -33.29
CA ARG A 186 -35.91 25.27 -32.39
C ARG A 186 -37.45 25.08 -32.44
N ARG A 187 -38.03 24.84 -31.24
CA ARG A 187 -39.11 25.60 -30.53
C ARG A 187 -39.69 24.70 -29.42
N GLU A 188 -39.57 25.06 -28.14
CA GLU A 188 -40.47 25.95 -27.36
C GLU A 188 -41.98 25.63 -27.52
N HIS A 189 -42.54 25.00 -26.50
CA HIS A 189 -43.98 24.96 -26.24
C HIS A 189 -44.28 25.39 -24.81
N ALA A 190 -44.80 26.60 -24.67
CA ALA A 190 -45.57 27.07 -23.54
C ALA A 190 -47.06 27.12 -23.95
N GLY A 191 -47.97 26.89 -23.00
CA GLY A 191 -49.32 27.47 -23.09
C GLY A 191 -50.49 26.69 -22.49
N HIS A 192 -51.10 27.32 -21.49
CA HIS A 192 -52.55 27.37 -21.15
C HIS A 192 -53.10 26.27 -20.20
N GLY A 193 -53.83 26.56 -19.12
CA GLY A 193 -54.22 27.83 -18.48
C GLY A 193 -55.34 27.65 -17.40
N LEU A 194 -55.21 28.43 -16.30
CA LEU A 194 -56.25 29.16 -15.51
C LEU A 194 -57.35 28.39 -14.68
N PRO A 195 -58.10 29.05 -13.76
CA PRO A 195 -57.72 29.95 -12.63
C PRO A 195 -58.58 29.79 -11.33
N SER A 196 -58.35 30.67 -10.33
CA SER A 196 -59.20 31.11 -9.17
C SER A 196 -58.67 30.66 -7.78
N SER A 197 -58.09 31.56 -6.96
CA SER A 197 -58.68 32.62 -6.10
C SER A 197 -59.30 32.10 -4.79
N HIS A 198 -58.65 32.33 -3.64
CA HIS A 198 -59.15 33.11 -2.49
C HIS A 198 -58.30 32.92 -1.21
N GLY A 199 -58.01 34.04 -0.52
CA GLY A 199 -58.02 34.12 0.95
C GLY A 199 -56.68 34.04 1.70
N ALA A 200 -56.15 35.22 2.07
CA ALA A 200 -55.38 35.40 3.31
C ALA A 200 -56.36 35.54 4.51
N PRO A 201 -55.98 35.34 5.80
CA PRO A 201 -55.02 36.23 6.47
C PRO A 201 -54.06 35.57 7.50
N GLU A 202 -53.01 36.35 7.79
CA GLU A 202 -52.24 36.55 9.03
C GLU A 202 -52.12 35.46 10.10
N GLY A 203 -50.85 35.14 10.42
CA GLY A 203 -50.40 34.55 11.69
C GLY A 203 -48.90 34.76 11.85
N SER A 204 -48.52 35.58 12.84
CA SER A 204 -47.15 35.81 13.31
C SER A 204 -46.43 34.51 13.65
N ASP A 205 -45.12 34.44 13.41
CA ASP A 205 -44.17 34.07 14.47
C ASP A 205 -42.71 34.37 14.06
N VAL A 206 -42.03 35.00 15.01
CA VAL A 206 -40.62 35.37 15.01
C VAL A 206 -39.87 34.31 15.78
N HIS A 207 -39.04 33.49 15.13
CA HIS A 207 -37.91 32.77 15.72
C HIS A 207 -36.94 32.48 14.57
N GLY A 208 -35.69 32.92 14.57
CA GLY A 208 -34.71 32.82 15.64
C GLY A 208 -33.55 32.03 15.04
N GLY A 209 -32.45 32.71 14.74
CA GLY A 209 -31.26 32.08 14.17
C GLY A 209 -30.75 30.99 15.11
N HIS A 210 -30.60 29.78 14.57
CA HIS A 210 -29.83 28.73 15.21
C HIS A 210 -28.60 28.46 14.36
N THR A 211 -27.55 29.21 14.68
CA THR A 211 -26.17 28.73 14.59
C THR A 211 -26.11 27.37 15.27
N GLY A 212 -26.02 26.30 14.48
CA GLY A 212 -25.85 24.94 14.97
C GLY A 212 -24.50 24.84 15.66
N HIS A 213 -24.51 24.95 16.99
CA HIS A 213 -23.42 24.50 17.83
C HIS A 213 -23.38 22.97 17.72
N ASP A 214 -22.29 22.48 17.15
CA ASP A 214 -21.93 21.06 17.09
C ASP A 214 -21.71 20.56 18.52
N MET A 215 -22.76 20.01 19.11
CA MET A 215 -22.67 19.24 20.34
C MET A 215 -22.36 17.81 19.88
N GLY A 216 -21.10 17.41 19.99
CA GLY A 216 -20.68 16.03 19.77
C GLY A 216 -21.55 15.09 20.61
N MET A 217 -22.52 14.45 19.97
CA MET A 217 -23.41 13.51 20.63
C MET A 217 -22.60 12.25 20.90
N GLU A 218 -22.52 11.83 22.16
CA GLU A 218 -21.94 10.54 22.54
C GLU A 218 -23.02 9.46 22.42
N VAL A 219 -22.70 8.36 21.74
CA VAL A 219 -23.56 7.16 21.73
C VAL A 219 -22.87 6.09 22.55
N ALA A 220 -23.52 5.64 23.63
CA ALA A 220 -22.96 4.65 24.56
C ALA A 220 -21.59 5.04 25.16
N GLY A 221 -21.32 6.34 25.36
CA GLY A 221 -20.10 6.85 26.00
C GLY A 221 -18.86 6.85 25.09
N LEU A 222 -19.04 6.64 23.79
CA LEU A 222 -18.00 6.82 22.79
C LEU A 222 -18.29 8.09 21.97
N PRO A 223 -17.26 8.93 21.70
CA PRO A 223 -17.43 10.07 20.82
C PRO A 223 -17.83 9.57 19.43
N MET A 224 -18.86 10.17 18.84
CA MET A 224 -19.15 9.96 17.43
C MET A 224 -17.97 10.44 16.57
N ALA A 225 -17.82 9.84 15.38
CA ALA A 225 -16.84 10.31 14.41
C ALA A 225 -17.15 11.76 13.99
N ASP A 226 -16.11 12.56 13.82
CA ASP A 226 -16.24 13.93 13.33
C ASP A 226 -16.89 13.93 11.95
N ARG A 227 -17.77 14.90 11.70
CA ARG A 227 -18.49 15.05 10.43
C ARG A 227 -18.09 16.34 9.74
N SER A 228 -17.77 16.25 8.45
CA SER A 228 -17.60 17.43 7.60
C SER A 228 -18.57 17.41 6.43
N ASP A 229 -18.88 18.59 5.90
CA ASP A 229 -19.76 18.74 4.75
C ASP A 229 -19.07 18.12 3.50
N ASP A 230 -19.82 17.33 2.74
CA ASP A 230 -19.41 16.67 1.49
C ASP A 230 -19.86 17.48 0.26
N ARG A 231 -19.39 17.08 -0.93
CA ARG A 231 -19.58 17.76 -2.22
C ARG A 231 -21.05 17.91 -2.64
N ASP A 232 -21.93 17.07 -2.12
CA ASP A 232 -23.38 17.10 -2.33
C ASP A 232 -24.17 17.75 -1.18
N GLY A 233 -23.47 18.25 -0.15
CA GLY A 233 -24.06 18.83 1.05
C GLY A 233 -24.48 17.81 2.11
N LEU A 234 -24.19 16.52 1.93
CA LEU A 234 -24.34 15.52 2.98
C LEU A 234 -23.16 15.56 3.95
N ARG A 235 -23.40 15.25 5.22
CA ARG A 235 -22.33 15.12 6.22
C ARG A 235 -21.87 13.68 6.30
N LEU A 236 -20.71 13.37 5.74
CA LEU A 236 -20.06 12.07 5.89
C LEU A 236 -19.11 12.07 7.08
N ASP A 237 -19.07 10.93 7.77
CA ASP A 237 -18.13 10.69 8.87
C ASP A 237 -16.69 10.71 8.31
N GLN A 238 -15.80 11.42 9.00
CA GLN A 238 -14.40 11.53 8.65
C GLN A 238 -13.60 10.39 9.29
N LEU A 239 -12.87 9.63 8.47
CA LEU A 239 -12.01 8.55 8.92
C LEU A 239 -10.54 8.97 8.82
N HIS A 240 -9.81 8.83 9.92
CA HIS A 240 -8.36 9.05 9.94
C HIS A 240 -7.64 7.72 9.77
N VAL A 241 -6.85 7.59 8.69
CA VAL A 241 -6.10 6.37 8.36
C VAL A 241 -4.63 6.70 8.19
N SER A 242 -3.76 5.88 8.78
CA SER A 242 -2.32 5.94 8.53
C SER A 242 -1.91 4.80 7.61
N LEU A 243 -1.23 5.12 6.51
CA LEU A 243 -0.62 4.15 5.60
C LEU A 243 0.90 4.09 5.82
N GLY A 244 1.44 2.88 5.88
CA GLY A 244 2.86 2.65 6.17
C GLY A 244 3.16 2.55 7.67
N PRO A 245 4.44 2.36 8.05
CA PRO A 245 5.60 2.26 7.16
C PRO A 245 5.87 0.85 6.60
N ALA A 246 5.16 -0.18 7.08
CA ALA A 246 5.41 -1.58 6.72
C ALA A 246 4.31 -2.19 5.82
N LEU A 247 3.81 -1.41 4.87
CA LEU A 247 2.89 -1.92 3.85
C LEU A 247 3.70 -2.66 2.76
N LEU A 248 3.15 -3.75 2.25
CA LEU A 248 3.73 -4.44 1.10
C LEU A 248 3.67 -3.51 -0.12
N ASP A 249 4.75 -3.52 -0.92
CA ASP A 249 4.87 -2.70 -2.13
C ASP A 249 4.69 -1.18 -1.87
N TRP A 250 5.33 -0.72 -0.79
CA TRP A 250 5.32 0.66 -0.30
C TRP A 250 6.74 1.23 -0.17
N PRO A 251 6.96 2.54 -0.35
CA PRO A 251 8.25 3.17 -0.05
C PRO A 251 8.68 2.94 1.41
N ALA A 252 9.90 2.43 1.59
CA ALA A 252 10.42 2.09 2.92
C ALA A 252 10.45 3.33 3.81
N GLY A 253 9.81 3.25 4.98
CA GLY A 253 9.75 4.35 5.95
C GLY A 253 8.76 5.46 5.66
N LEU A 254 8.05 5.46 4.53
CA LEU A 254 7.03 6.46 4.26
C LEU A 254 5.78 6.20 5.11
N ILE A 255 5.26 7.24 5.76
CA ILE A 255 3.99 7.23 6.46
C ILE A 255 3.09 8.31 5.85
N LEU A 256 1.86 7.97 5.50
CA LEU A 256 0.86 8.95 5.10
C LEU A 256 -0.27 8.98 6.13
N HIS A 257 -0.58 10.16 6.65
CA HIS A 257 -1.77 10.40 7.45
C HIS A 257 -2.84 10.98 6.55
N LEU A 258 -3.93 10.24 6.39
CA LEU A 258 -5.04 10.56 5.51
C LEU A 258 -6.29 10.86 6.33
N SER A 259 -6.99 11.93 5.97
CA SER A 259 -8.38 12.14 6.38
C SER A 259 -9.27 11.79 5.19
N LEU A 260 -10.14 10.81 5.36
CA LEU A 260 -11.02 10.28 4.32
C LEU A 260 -12.47 10.66 4.61
N GLN A 261 -13.25 10.90 3.55
CA GLN A 261 -14.70 10.88 3.58
C GLN A 261 -15.17 9.84 2.55
N GLY A 262 -15.79 8.77 3.02
CA GLY A 262 -15.96 7.58 2.19
C GLY A 262 -14.59 7.00 1.79
N ASP A 263 -14.34 6.87 0.49
CA ASP A 263 -13.06 6.46 -0.08
C ASP A 263 -12.22 7.62 -0.63
N VAL A 264 -12.72 8.85 -0.59
CA VAL A 264 -12.02 10.04 -1.10
C VAL A 264 -11.16 10.67 -0.02
N ILE A 265 -9.91 10.96 -0.36
CA ILE A 265 -8.96 11.65 0.52
C ILE A 265 -9.27 13.15 0.51
N GLN A 266 -9.53 13.71 1.69
CA GLN A 266 -9.76 15.13 1.89
C GLN A 266 -8.47 15.88 2.22
N ARG A 267 -7.59 15.24 2.97
CA ARG A 267 -6.27 15.78 3.35
C ARG A 267 -5.25 14.65 3.44
N ALA A 268 -4.02 14.96 3.06
CA ALA A 268 -2.89 14.05 3.20
C ALA A 268 -1.70 14.77 3.82
N HIS A 269 -1.06 14.13 4.80
CA HIS A 269 0.19 14.60 5.41
C HIS A 269 1.25 13.51 5.31
N VAL A 270 2.48 13.91 4.98
CA VAL A 270 3.63 13.01 4.83
C VAL A 270 4.45 13.02 6.12
N GLU A 271 4.68 11.84 6.68
CA GLU A 271 5.65 11.59 7.75
C GLU A 271 6.66 10.52 7.28
N GLN A 272 7.82 10.49 7.93
CA GLN A 272 8.88 9.52 7.66
C GLN A 272 9.29 8.84 8.97
N THR A 273 9.56 7.53 8.92
CA THR A 273 10.11 6.81 10.08
C THR A 273 11.46 7.37 10.46
N ARG A 274 11.73 7.46 11.77
CA ARG A 274 13.06 7.83 12.24
C ARG A 274 14.02 6.67 12.02
N VAL A 275 15.17 6.99 11.43
CA VAL A 275 16.28 6.06 11.28
C VAL A 275 17.55 6.70 11.79
N ARG A 276 18.48 5.85 12.25
CA ARG A 276 19.82 6.33 12.57
C ARG A 276 20.47 6.84 11.29
N THR A 277 20.90 8.09 11.32
CA THR A 277 21.64 8.69 10.21
C THR A 277 22.92 7.88 9.99
N GLY A 278 23.08 7.40 8.77
CA GLY A 278 24.21 6.57 8.35
C GLY A 278 25.01 7.29 7.29
N SER A 279 26.31 7.02 7.22
CA SER A 279 27.21 7.54 6.18
C SER A 279 27.17 6.73 4.88
N VAL A 280 26.20 5.81 4.73
CA VAL A 280 26.11 4.94 3.55
C VAL A 280 25.35 5.71 2.46
N PRO A 281 25.91 5.82 1.24
CA PRO A 281 25.21 6.47 0.15
C PRO A 281 23.91 5.73 -0.18
N PRO A 282 22.86 6.43 -0.65
CA PRO A 282 21.62 5.80 -1.10
C PRO A 282 21.91 4.69 -2.10
N PHE A 283 21.29 3.53 -1.92
CA PHE A 283 21.63 2.35 -2.70
C PHE A 283 21.45 2.62 -4.19
N TRP A 284 20.36 3.26 -4.62
CA TRP A 284 20.12 3.45 -6.04
C TRP A 284 21.08 4.46 -6.68
N ASP A 285 21.56 5.47 -5.95
CA ASP A 285 22.43 6.54 -6.46
C ASP A 285 23.93 6.26 -6.35
N GLU A 286 24.31 5.22 -5.62
CA GLU A 286 25.71 4.86 -5.30
C GLU A 286 26.68 4.94 -6.50
N PRO A 287 26.38 4.44 -7.72
CA PRO A 287 27.32 4.52 -8.83
C PRO A 287 27.68 5.95 -9.25
N TRP A 288 26.73 6.88 -9.22
CA TRP A 288 26.96 8.27 -9.59
C TRP A 288 27.69 9.03 -8.48
N LEU A 289 27.32 8.76 -7.22
CA LEU A 289 28.00 9.35 -6.06
C LEU A 289 29.47 8.90 -5.97
N ARG A 290 29.77 7.64 -6.29
CA ARG A 290 31.13 7.13 -6.38
C ARG A 290 31.93 7.74 -7.54
N ALA A 291 31.30 7.92 -8.69
CA ALA A 291 31.96 8.64 -9.79
C ALA A 291 32.26 10.10 -9.41
N ALA A 292 31.33 10.77 -8.74
CA ALA A 292 31.50 12.14 -8.25
C ALA A 292 32.60 12.25 -7.17
N SER A 293 32.83 11.20 -6.36
CA SER A 293 33.95 11.14 -5.42
C SER A 293 35.30 10.80 -6.06
N GLY A 294 35.34 10.62 -7.38
CA GLY A 294 36.56 10.35 -8.15
C GLY A 294 36.88 8.86 -8.35
N GLU A 295 35.99 7.95 -7.93
CA GLU A 295 36.15 6.52 -8.24
C GLU A 295 35.86 6.23 -9.71
N GLN A 296 36.59 5.27 -10.27
CA GLN A 296 36.34 4.80 -11.63
C GLN A 296 35.11 3.88 -11.65
N VAL A 297 34.00 4.40 -12.17
CA VAL A 297 32.76 3.66 -12.40
C VAL A 297 32.50 3.60 -13.90
N SER A 298 32.21 2.43 -14.44
CA SER A 298 31.86 2.29 -15.86
C SER A 298 30.41 2.71 -16.12
N ARG A 299 30.13 3.18 -17.34
CA ARG A 299 28.76 3.47 -17.80
C ARG A 299 27.83 2.26 -17.67
N GLY A 300 28.35 1.05 -17.87
CA GLY A 300 27.59 -0.19 -17.72
C GLY A 300 27.18 -0.46 -16.27
N GLN A 301 28.03 -0.15 -15.29
CA GLN A 301 27.67 -0.27 -13.87
C GLN A 301 26.54 0.70 -13.49
N ALA A 302 26.61 1.96 -13.93
CA ALA A 302 25.54 2.93 -13.71
C ALA A 302 24.23 2.52 -14.41
N ALA A 303 24.32 2.08 -15.68
CA ALA A 303 23.17 1.61 -16.44
C ALA A 303 22.49 0.37 -15.80
N ARG A 304 23.27 -0.56 -15.23
CA ARG A 304 22.71 -1.70 -14.48
C ARG A 304 21.92 -1.24 -13.28
N ARG A 305 22.45 -0.28 -12.51
CA ARG A 305 21.77 0.25 -11.32
C ARG A 305 20.49 0.99 -11.73
N LEU A 306 20.54 1.82 -12.77
CA LEU A 306 19.37 2.53 -13.30
C LEU A 306 18.29 1.55 -13.77
N CYS A 307 18.67 0.55 -14.57
CA CYS A 307 17.77 -0.50 -15.05
C CYS A 307 17.08 -1.23 -13.89
N ALA A 308 17.85 -1.65 -12.89
CA ALA A 308 17.33 -2.34 -11.72
C ALA A 308 16.41 -1.43 -10.87
N ALA A 309 16.75 -0.16 -10.69
CA ALA A 309 15.95 0.79 -9.92
C ALA A 309 14.56 0.98 -10.56
N HIS A 310 14.50 1.22 -11.87
CA HIS A 310 13.22 1.33 -12.58
C HIS A 310 12.43 0.02 -12.56
N LEU A 311 13.09 -1.14 -12.64
CA LEU A 311 12.40 -2.42 -12.54
C LEU A 311 11.85 -2.70 -11.13
N ASP A 312 12.49 -2.17 -10.09
CA ASP A 312 11.93 -2.19 -8.73
C ASP A 312 10.66 -1.34 -8.64
N SER A 313 10.69 -0.10 -9.16
CA SER A 313 9.54 0.80 -9.23
C SER A 313 8.38 0.24 -10.03
N VAL A 314 8.66 -0.28 -11.23
CA VAL A 314 7.68 -0.95 -12.09
C VAL A 314 7.10 -2.18 -11.38
N GLY A 315 7.94 -2.98 -10.72
CA GLY A 315 7.49 -4.14 -9.95
C GLY A 315 6.51 -3.76 -8.83
N ARG A 316 6.81 -2.69 -8.09
CA ARG A 316 5.96 -2.15 -7.03
C ARG A 316 4.63 -1.66 -7.57
N LEU A 317 4.65 -0.79 -8.60
CA LEU A 317 3.43 -0.25 -9.19
C LEU A 317 2.53 -1.34 -9.77
N LEU A 318 3.10 -2.33 -10.47
CA LEU A 318 2.32 -3.45 -11.00
C LEU A 318 1.73 -4.33 -9.91
N ALA A 319 2.41 -4.48 -8.77
CA ALA A 319 1.86 -5.22 -7.64
C ALA A 319 0.70 -4.47 -6.97
N VAL A 320 0.83 -3.16 -6.78
CA VAL A 320 -0.25 -2.29 -6.26
C VAL A 320 -1.46 -2.28 -7.21
N ALA A 321 -1.22 -2.32 -8.52
CA ALA A 321 -2.27 -2.47 -9.54
C ALA A 321 -2.88 -3.89 -9.61
N GLY A 322 -2.49 -4.81 -8.73
CA GLY A 322 -3.00 -6.18 -8.68
C GLY A 322 -2.42 -7.13 -9.74
N TRP A 323 -1.43 -6.69 -10.53
CA TRP A 323 -0.85 -7.48 -11.62
C TRP A 323 0.38 -8.29 -11.18
N GLN A 324 0.17 -9.14 -10.18
CA GLN A 324 1.23 -9.88 -9.46
C GLN A 324 2.18 -10.68 -10.36
N ALA A 325 1.68 -11.25 -11.46
CA ALA A 325 2.50 -11.99 -12.40
C ALA A 325 3.54 -11.11 -13.11
N GLU A 326 3.18 -9.90 -13.53
CA GLU A 326 4.11 -8.98 -14.19
C GLU A 326 5.02 -8.28 -13.17
N ALA A 327 4.51 -7.99 -11.96
CA ALA A 327 5.34 -7.54 -10.85
C ALA A 327 6.49 -8.53 -10.55
N ARG A 328 6.17 -9.83 -10.51
CA ARG A 328 7.19 -10.89 -10.37
C ARG A 328 8.19 -10.87 -11.53
N ARG A 329 7.75 -10.66 -12.78
CA ARG A 329 8.67 -10.59 -13.94
C ARG A 329 9.60 -9.38 -13.83
N ALA A 330 9.11 -8.23 -13.40
CA ALA A 330 9.93 -7.04 -13.14
C ALA A 330 11.01 -7.31 -12.08
N ARG A 331 10.63 -7.91 -10.93
CA ARG A 331 11.56 -8.28 -9.86
C ARG A 331 12.61 -9.31 -10.32
N VAL A 332 12.24 -10.26 -11.19
CA VAL A 332 13.19 -11.22 -11.77
C VAL A 332 14.18 -10.52 -12.71
N ALA A 333 13.70 -9.64 -13.60
CA ALA A 333 14.57 -8.88 -14.49
C ALA A 333 15.51 -7.94 -13.72
N ARG A 334 15.02 -7.30 -12.65
CA ARG A 334 15.82 -6.51 -11.69
C ARG A 334 16.96 -7.34 -11.11
N ASP A 335 16.65 -8.53 -10.59
CA ASP A 335 17.66 -9.40 -9.98
C ASP A 335 18.69 -9.91 -10.99
N VAL A 336 18.29 -10.13 -12.26
CA VAL A 336 19.21 -10.46 -13.36
C VAL A 336 20.18 -9.30 -13.65
N ALA A 337 19.68 -8.06 -13.66
CA ALA A 337 20.52 -6.87 -13.83
C ALA A 337 21.53 -6.70 -12.68
N LEU A 338 21.06 -6.84 -11.43
CA LEU A 338 21.90 -6.73 -10.22
C LEU A 338 22.92 -7.88 -10.09
N ALA A 339 22.62 -9.06 -10.66
CA ALA A 339 23.54 -10.20 -10.66
C ALA A 339 24.71 -10.04 -11.66
N GLY A 340 24.81 -8.92 -12.39
CA GLY A 340 25.93 -8.66 -13.31
C GLY A 340 25.93 -9.55 -14.56
N ARG A 341 24.76 -10.05 -14.99
CA ARG A 341 24.59 -10.83 -16.23
C ARG A 341 24.87 -9.99 -17.48
N SER A 342 25.07 -10.59 -18.64
CA SER A 342 25.32 -9.79 -19.88
C SER A 342 24.14 -8.87 -20.21
N ALA A 343 24.37 -7.82 -21.01
CA ALA A 343 23.30 -6.95 -21.49
C ALA A 343 22.22 -7.74 -22.24
N ASP A 344 22.61 -8.73 -23.03
CA ASP A 344 21.69 -9.63 -23.74
C ASP A 344 20.79 -10.42 -22.78
N ASP A 345 21.33 -10.93 -21.67
CA ASP A 345 20.57 -11.64 -20.64
C ASP A 345 19.54 -10.71 -19.97
N VAL A 346 19.94 -9.48 -19.64
CA VAL A 346 19.06 -8.47 -19.02
C VAL A 346 17.94 -8.08 -19.99
N VAL A 347 18.27 -7.80 -21.26
CA VAL A 347 17.31 -7.47 -22.31
C VAL A 347 16.34 -8.64 -22.56
N ALA A 348 16.84 -9.87 -22.56
CA ALA A 348 16.01 -11.07 -22.73
C ALA A 348 15.02 -11.24 -21.56
N ALA A 349 15.46 -11.02 -20.32
CA ALA A 349 14.61 -11.09 -19.14
C ALA A 349 13.52 -9.99 -19.11
N LEU A 350 13.86 -8.78 -19.59
CA LEU A 350 12.96 -7.62 -19.62
C LEU A 350 11.91 -7.66 -20.75
N ARG A 351 12.27 -8.23 -21.90
CA ARG A 351 11.46 -8.19 -23.13
C ARG A 351 9.99 -8.65 -22.96
N PRO A 352 9.65 -9.72 -22.22
CA PRO A 352 8.27 -10.11 -22.00
C PRO A 352 7.48 -9.03 -21.25
N LEU A 353 8.07 -8.41 -20.22
CA LEU A 353 7.44 -7.36 -19.42
C LEU A 353 7.11 -6.14 -20.29
N VAL A 354 8.10 -5.62 -21.03
CA VAL A 354 7.92 -4.47 -21.94
C VAL A 354 6.76 -4.71 -22.92
N ARG A 355 6.71 -5.91 -23.51
CA ARG A 355 5.66 -6.27 -24.47
C ARG A 355 4.27 -6.37 -23.84
N ARG A 356 4.18 -6.89 -22.61
CA ARG A 356 2.91 -7.10 -21.91
C ARG A 356 2.34 -5.79 -21.38
N VAL A 357 3.17 -5.00 -20.70
CA VAL A 357 2.75 -3.70 -20.16
C VAL A 357 2.40 -2.75 -21.30
N GLY A 358 3.28 -2.60 -22.31
CA GLY A 358 3.04 -1.67 -23.43
C GLY A 358 1.81 -1.99 -24.29
N ARG A 359 1.26 -3.21 -24.20
CA ARG A 359 0.01 -3.61 -24.90
C ARG A 359 -1.23 -3.55 -24.02
N SER A 360 -1.09 -3.26 -22.73
CA SER A 360 -2.20 -3.31 -21.78
C SER A 360 -3.06 -2.06 -21.85
N ARG A 361 -4.14 -2.12 -22.63
CA ARG A 361 -5.15 -1.05 -22.68
C ARG A 361 -5.91 -0.93 -21.35
N THR A 362 -6.16 -2.05 -20.67
CA THR A 362 -6.84 -2.07 -19.38
C THR A 362 -6.04 -1.35 -18.31
N LEU A 363 -4.73 -1.64 -18.20
CA LEU A 363 -3.88 -0.95 -17.23
C LEU A 363 -3.86 0.55 -17.52
N ARG A 364 -3.62 0.94 -18.79
CA ARG A 364 -3.64 2.33 -19.21
C ARG A 364 -4.95 3.03 -18.84
N TRP A 365 -6.09 2.38 -19.08
CA TRP A 365 -7.40 2.94 -18.77
C TRP A 365 -7.63 3.09 -17.26
N LEU A 366 -7.28 2.09 -16.46
CA LEU A 366 -7.43 2.11 -15.01
C LEU A 366 -6.53 3.14 -14.32
N THR A 367 -5.41 3.51 -14.93
CA THR A 367 -4.46 4.49 -14.38
C THR A 367 -4.57 5.87 -15.00
N PHE A 368 -5.46 6.05 -15.98
CA PHE A 368 -5.61 7.30 -16.71
C PHE A 368 -6.10 8.42 -15.79
N GLY A 369 -5.46 9.58 -15.85
CA GLY A 369 -5.82 10.77 -15.06
C GLY A 369 -5.49 10.67 -13.57
N LEU A 370 -4.87 9.58 -13.11
CA LEU A 370 -4.47 9.44 -11.71
C LEU A 370 -3.16 10.20 -11.45
N GLY A 371 -3.19 11.14 -10.50
CA GLY A 371 -2.02 11.89 -10.07
C GLY A 371 -1.38 12.66 -11.23
N GLU A 372 -2.19 13.39 -11.99
CA GLU A 372 -1.73 14.26 -13.08
C GLU A 372 -0.73 15.30 -12.56
N LEU A 373 0.48 15.27 -13.12
CA LEU A 373 1.53 16.21 -12.82
C LEU A 373 2.18 16.69 -14.11
N GLY A 374 1.61 17.76 -14.68
CA GLY A 374 2.13 18.38 -15.90
C GLY A 374 3.57 18.89 -15.71
N THR A 375 4.34 18.92 -16.81
CA THR A 375 5.77 19.30 -16.81
C THR A 375 6.06 20.65 -16.14
N GLU A 376 5.21 21.66 -16.36
CA GLU A 376 5.38 22.99 -15.76
C GLU A 376 5.19 22.98 -14.23
N ALA A 377 4.19 22.24 -13.75
CA ALA A 377 3.93 22.07 -12.33
C ALA A 377 5.04 21.22 -11.66
N ALA A 378 5.52 20.18 -12.34
CA ALA A 378 6.65 19.38 -11.88
C ALA A 378 7.93 20.22 -11.74
N ALA A 379 8.27 21.00 -12.77
CA ALA A 379 9.45 21.86 -12.76
C ALA A 379 9.37 22.92 -11.66
N SER A 380 8.19 23.53 -11.49
CA SER A 380 7.93 24.55 -10.47
C SER A 380 8.02 23.99 -9.05
N ALA A 381 7.73 22.70 -8.87
CA ALA A 381 7.91 21.97 -7.61
C ALA A 381 9.33 21.40 -7.42
N GLY A 382 10.27 21.70 -8.33
CA GLY A 382 11.67 21.27 -8.23
C GLY A 382 11.93 19.80 -8.59
N LEU A 383 10.96 19.12 -9.22
CA LEU A 383 11.17 17.74 -9.70
C LEU A 383 12.16 17.72 -10.87
N SER A 384 12.91 16.64 -10.98
CA SER A 384 13.85 16.37 -12.08
C SER A 384 13.77 14.91 -12.53
N GLY A 385 14.58 14.55 -13.52
CA GLY A 385 14.68 13.18 -14.04
C GLY A 385 13.34 12.59 -14.49
N PRO A 386 13.04 11.31 -14.17
CA PRO A 386 11.92 10.60 -14.76
C PRO A 386 10.55 11.23 -14.49
N ALA A 387 10.29 11.70 -13.27
CA ALA A 387 8.99 12.26 -12.93
C ALA A 387 8.70 13.56 -13.70
N LEU A 388 9.72 14.41 -13.90
CA LEU A 388 9.61 15.60 -14.74
C LEU A 388 9.44 15.24 -16.23
N ALA A 389 10.23 14.29 -16.72
CA ALA A 389 10.23 13.88 -18.13
C ALA A 389 8.92 13.19 -18.55
N ALA A 390 8.25 12.48 -17.64
CA ALA A 390 6.96 11.88 -17.90
C ALA A 390 5.85 12.94 -18.10
N GLY A 391 5.83 13.98 -17.25
CA GLY A 391 4.96 15.16 -17.43
C GLY A 391 3.46 14.87 -17.48
N GLY A 392 2.99 13.82 -16.81
CA GLY A 392 1.61 13.34 -16.93
C GLY A 392 1.13 12.52 -15.72
N ASP A 393 0.36 11.48 -15.97
CA ASP A 393 -0.30 10.65 -14.95
C ASP A 393 0.53 9.42 -14.54
N VAL A 394 -0.09 8.50 -13.77
CA VAL A 394 0.51 7.21 -13.38
C VAL A 394 1.00 6.40 -14.59
N TRP A 395 0.25 6.39 -15.70
CA TRP A 395 0.61 5.65 -16.90
C TRP A 395 1.85 6.24 -17.57
N ASP A 396 1.93 7.56 -17.68
CA ASP A 396 3.06 8.24 -18.33
C ASP A 396 4.37 7.96 -17.57
N ARG A 397 4.31 7.98 -16.23
CA ARG A 397 5.46 7.62 -15.37
C ARG A 397 5.86 6.15 -15.53
N LEU A 398 4.89 5.23 -15.57
CA LEU A 398 5.14 3.81 -15.83
C LEU A 398 5.78 3.57 -17.20
N ALA A 399 5.25 4.20 -18.25
CA ALA A 399 5.73 4.06 -19.60
C ALA A 399 7.19 4.54 -19.72
N LEU A 400 7.51 5.67 -19.09
CA LEU A 400 8.87 6.20 -19.06
C LEU A 400 9.84 5.25 -18.35
N TRP A 401 9.51 4.74 -17.17
CA TRP A 401 10.37 3.80 -16.45
C TRP A 401 10.65 2.52 -17.25
N ILE A 402 9.66 2.00 -17.99
CA ILE A 402 9.85 0.84 -18.86
C ILE A 402 10.80 1.17 -20.01
N GLU A 403 10.68 2.35 -20.60
CA GLU A 403 11.56 2.80 -21.67
C GLU A 403 12.99 3.00 -21.17
N GLU A 404 13.16 3.65 -20.01
CA GLU A 404 14.45 3.87 -19.34
C GLU A 404 15.11 2.56 -18.93
N ALA A 405 14.35 1.62 -18.38
CA ALA A 405 14.85 0.29 -18.06
C ALA A 405 15.35 -0.44 -19.30
N ALA A 406 14.62 -0.36 -20.42
CA ALA A 406 15.02 -1.00 -21.68
C ALA A 406 16.26 -0.36 -22.29
N ARG A 407 16.36 0.97 -22.31
CA ARG A 407 17.57 1.69 -22.75
C ARG A 407 18.77 1.33 -21.88
N SER A 408 18.59 1.30 -20.57
CA SER A 408 19.66 1.00 -19.62
C SER A 408 20.13 -0.45 -19.69
N ALA A 409 19.22 -1.40 -19.91
CA ALA A 409 19.56 -2.80 -20.13
C ALA A 409 20.56 -3.00 -21.29
N ALA A 410 20.35 -2.29 -22.40
CA ALA A 410 21.23 -2.36 -23.57
C ALA A 410 22.64 -1.76 -23.34
N LEU A 411 22.82 -0.97 -22.29
CA LEU A 411 24.09 -0.31 -21.95
C LEU A 411 24.88 -1.04 -20.85
N CYS A 412 24.37 -2.15 -20.32
CA CYS A 412 24.94 -2.84 -19.16
C CYS A 412 26.39 -3.32 -19.36
N ASP A 413 26.80 -3.65 -20.58
CA ASP A 413 28.16 -4.14 -20.90
C ASP A 413 29.14 -3.03 -21.30
N LYS A 414 28.73 -1.76 -21.19
CA LYS A 414 29.58 -0.60 -21.52
C LYS A 414 30.69 -0.42 -20.49
N THR A 415 31.93 -0.43 -20.95
CA THR A 415 33.13 -0.34 -20.10
C THR A 415 33.72 1.06 -20.05
N GLU A 416 33.26 1.98 -20.89
CA GLU A 416 33.73 3.37 -20.87
C GLU A 416 33.44 3.99 -19.50
N PRO A 417 34.36 4.82 -18.95
CA PRO A 417 34.15 5.45 -17.66
C PRO A 417 32.93 6.39 -17.71
N LEU A 418 32.20 6.44 -16.60
CA LEU A 418 31.16 7.41 -16.36
C LEU A 418 31.81 8.79 -16.19
N ASP A 419 31.30 9.78 -16.91
CA ASP A 419 31.83 11.14 -16.89
C ASP A 419 31.50 11.80 -15.53
N SER A 420 32.48 11.87 -14.63
CA SER A 420 32.30 12.45 -13.30
C SER A 420 32.09 13.97 -13.31
N ALA A 421 32.40 14.66 -14.41
CA ALA A 421 32.23 16.11 -14.53
C ALA A 421 30.82 16.51 -14.97
N ARG A 422 30.04 15.55 -15.49
CA ARG A 422 28.66 15.77 -15.93
C ARG A 422 27.68 15.52 -14.78
N GLN A 423 26.70 16.41 -14.64
CA GLN A 423 25.55 16.15 -13.79
C GLN A 423 24.68 15.05 -14.42
N HIS A 424 24.34 14.04 -13.64
CA HIS A 424 23.57 12.89 -14.11
C HIS A 424 22.21 12.82 -13.42
N ASP A 425 21.22 12.42 -14.20
CA ASP A 425 19.95 11.94 -13.68
C ASP A 425 20.15 10.51 -13.16
N GLY A 426 19.97 10.33 -11.85
CA GLY A 426 19.78 9.04 -11.23
C GLY A 426 18.31 8.60 -11.34
N PRO A 427 17.92 7.53 -10.63
CA PRO A 427 16.61 6.91 -10.80
C PRO A 427 15.41 7.75 -10.36
N ARG A 428 15.61 8.79 -9.55
CA ARG A 428 14.56 9.72 -9.07
C ARG A 428 14.75 11.15 -9.55
N GLY A 429 15.92 11.49 -10.07
CA GLY A 429 16.26 12.84 -10.47
C GLY A 429 17.77 13.08 -10.41
N ILE A 430 18.14 14.35 -10.45
CA ILE A 430 19.52 14.80 -10.43
C ILE A 430 20.22 14.34 -9.14
N VAL A 431 21.30 13.56 -9.29
CA VAL A 431 22.10 13.08 -8.15
C VAL A 431 23.13 14.12 -7.72
N GLY A 432 23.34 14.27 -6.42
CA GLY A 432 24.36 15.14 -5.85
C GLY A 432 24.02 16.63 -5.84
N GLY A 433 22.75 16.99 -6.04
CA GLY A 433 22.24 18.34 -5.80
C GLY A 433 22.06 18.65 -4.31
N ASP A 434 21.79 19.92 -3.99
CA ASP A 434 21.59 20.39 -2.61
C ASP A 434 20.35 19.76 -1.95
N VAL A 435 19.32 19.48 -2.75
CA VAL A 435 18.08 18.86 -2.33
C VAL A 435 17.98 17.48 -2.98
N PRO A 436 17.81 16.40 -2.21
CA PRO A 436 17.64 15.07 -2.78
C PRO A 436 16.36 14.98 -3.63
N PRO A 437 16.38 14.33 -4.80
CA PRO A 437 15.22 14.26 -5.70
C PRO A 437 13.93 13.79 -5.04
N SER A 438 14.03 12.82 -4.13
CA SER A 438 12.87 12.28 -3.42
C SER A 438 12.20 13.29 -2.50
N GLN A 439 12.89 14.35 -2.06
CA GLN A 439 12.24 15.43 -1.30
C GLN A 439 11.15 16.11 -2.14
N ALA A 440 11.47 16.50 -3.39
CA ALA A 440 10.50 17.13 -4.28
C ALA A 440 9.32 16.19 -4.61
N LEU A 441 9.58 14.88 -4.72
CA LEU A 441 8.52 13.87 -4.89
C LEU A 441 7.58 13.80 -3.68
N LEU A 442 8.12 13.88 -2.46
CA LEU A 442 7.32 13.90 -1.23
C LEU A 442 6.53 15.20 -1.09
N ASP A 443 7.11 16.34 -1.49
CA ASP A 443 6.49 17.66 -1.37
C ASP A 443 5.24 17.79 -2.27
N VAL A 444 5.21 17.10 -3.42
CA VAL A 444 4.03 17.10 -4.30
C VAL A 444 2.95 16.08 -3.91
N LEU A 445 3.27 15.08 -3.07
CA LEU A 445 2.33 14.01 -2.73
C LEU A 445 1.03 14.53 -2.13
N PRO A 446 1.00 15.38 -1.07
CA PRO A 446 -0.24 15.85 -0.47
C PRO A 446 -1.25 16.37 -1.50
N ARG A 447 -0.79 17.27 -2.37
CA ARG A 447 -1.62 17.88 -3.43
C ARG A 447 -2.13 16.86 -4.46
N LEU A 448 -1.36 15.83 -4.77
CA LEU A 448 -1.76 14.81 -5.73
C LEU A 448 -2.73 13.78 -5.12
N LEU A 449 -2.74 13.64 -3.80
CA LEU A 449 -3.59 12.69 -3.09
C LEU A 449 -4.93 13.31 -2.68
N GLU A 450 -4.99 14.62 -2.42
CA GLU A 450 -6.24 15.32 -2.17
C GLU A 450 -7.22 15.18 -3.34
N GLY A 451 -8.43 14.71 -3.05
CA GLY A 451 -9.47 14.41 -4.04
C GLY A 451 -9.32 13.05 -4.72
N ALA A 452 -8.24 12.30 -4.48
CA ALA A 452 -8.08 10.95 -5.01
C ALA A 452 -8.84 9.92 -4.16
N GLU A 453 -9.38 8.90 -4.81
CA GLU A 453 -9.87 7.69 -4.13
C GLU A 453 -8.71 6.92 -3.48
N PHE A 454 -8.98 6.21 -2.40
CA PHE A 454 -8.00 5.48 -1.61
C PHE A 454 -7.16 4.48 -2.44
N ALA A 455 -7.78 3.77 -3.39
CA ALA A 455 -7.06 2.87 -4.28
C ALA A 455 -6.16 3.64 -5.28
N GLY A 456 -6.68 4.74 -5.83
CA GLY A 456 -5.94 5.64 -6.70
C GLY A 456 -4.72 6.25 -6.01
N ALA A 457 -4.86 6.65 -4.75
CA ALA A 457 -3.78 7.18 -3.93
C ALA A 457 -2.58 6.24 -3.83
N ARG A 458 -2.82 4.93 -3.64
CA ARG A 458 -1.74 3.93 -3.62
C ARG A 458 -1.01 3.84 -4.97
N LEU A 459 -1.74 3.93 -6.09
CA LEU A 459 -1.15 3.95 -7.43
C LEU A 459 -0.34 5.22 -7.68
N ILE A 460 -0.83 6.38 -7.22
CA ILE A 460 -0.11 7.66 -7.31
C ILE A 460 1.23 7.57 -6.58
N VAL A 461 1.23 7.12 -5.32
CA VAL A 461 2.47 6.92 -4.53
C VAL A 461 3.42 5.95 -5.23
N ALA A 462 2.92 4.79 -5.68
CA ALA A 462 3.74 3.79 -6.35
C ALA A 462 4.29 4.25 -7.72
N SER A 463 3.66 5.23 -8.36
CA SER A 463 4.10 5.81 -9.64
C SER A 463 5.09 6.97 -9.52
N LEU A 464 5.20 7.58 -8.34
CA LEU A 464 6.27 8.55 -8.02
C LEU A 464 7.46 7.85 -7.38
N ASP A 465 7.17 6.88 -6.52
CA ASP A 465 8.13 5.98 -5.87
C ASP A 465 9.31 6.71 -5.18
N PRO A 466 9.07 7.65 -4.25
CA PRO A 466 10.15 8.35 -3.55
C PRO A 466 11.07 7.36 -2.82
N ASP A 467 12.38 7.55 -2.94
CA ASP A 467 13.39 6.78 -2.22
C ASP A 467 13.85 7.52 -0.97
N LEU A 468 13.37 7.11 0.19
CA LEU A 468 13.72 7.76 1.45
C LEU A 468 15.19 7.51 1.85
N ASP A 469 15.89 6.54 1.23
CA ASP A 469 17.33 6.34 1.44
C ASP A 469 18.11 7.64 1.11
N GLU A 470 17.64 8.42 0.13
CA GLU A 470 18.20 9.71 -0.27
C GLU A 470 18.20 10.74 0.87
N LEU A 471 17.18 10.70 1.73
CA LEU A 471 16.99 11.66 2.83
C LEU A 471 17.76 11.28 4.10
N VAL A 472 18.07 9.99 4.28
CA VAL A 472 18.90 9.53 5.40
C VAL A 472 20.31 10.10 5.29
N SER A 473 20.85 10.14 4.07
CA SER A 473 22.23 10.57 3.79
C SER A 473 22.45 12.09 3.87
N SER A 474 21.42 12.90 3.59
CA SER A 474 21.52 14.37 3.53
C SER A 474 21.48 15.05 4.91
N SER A 475 20.92 14.38 5.91
CA SER A 475 20.82 14.87 7.30
C SER A 475 22.18 15.11 8.00
N VAL A 476 23.29 14.61 7.41
CA VAL A 476 24.65 14.78 7.93
C VAL A 476 25.29 16.13 7.49
N GLY A 477 24.70 16.84 6.53
CA GLY A 477 25.22 18.11 5.99
C GLY A 477 24.75 19.40 6.69
N GLY A 478 23.72 19.31 7.56
CA GLY A 478 23.12 20.47 8.23
C GLY A 478 23.94 20.98 9.41
N ARG A 479 25.12 21.58 9.17
CA ARG A 479 25.82 22.36 10.19
C ARG A 479 25.07 23.68 10.39
N ALA A 480 24.35 23.80 11.52
CA ALA A 480 23.72 25.06 11.92
C ALA A 480 24.74 26.21 11.91
N PRO A 481 24.40 27.40 11.39
CA PRO A 481 25.22 28.58 11.62
C PRO A 481 25.13 28.92 13.11
N HIS A 482 26.23 28.76 13.83
CA HIS A 482 26.38 29.35 15.15
C HIS A 482 26.30 30.87 14.98
N GLY A 483 25.17 31.44 15.40
CA GLY A 483 25.03 32.85 15.77
C GLY A 483 25.34 33.04 17.23
#